data_AF-A0AAU5DAS9-F1
#
_entry.id   AF-A0AAU5DAS9-F1
#
_cell.length_a   1.000
_cell.length_b   1.000
_cell.length_c   1.000
_cell.angle_alpha   90.00
_cell.angle_beta   90.00
_cell.angle_gamma   90.00
#
_symmetry.space_group_name_H-M   'P 1'
#
loop_
_entity.id
_entity.type
_entity.pdbx_description
1 polymer ?
#
loop_
_entity_poly.entity_id
_entity_poly.type
_entity_poly.pdbx_seq_one_letter_code
_entity_poly.pdbx_strand_id
1 'polypeptide(L)' 'MYDTLMPAGPARPSAAEANEAIRLLVENLAGEEWPAEAYEFLLEEWAAASRAEAEAAEL' A
#
# COMPACT_ATOMS: atom_id res chain seq x y z
N MET A 1 -5.25 -24.31 -25.57
CA MET A 1 -5.74 -23.24 -24.67
C MET A 1 -4.56 -22.83 -23.83
N TYR A 2 -4.00 -21.64 -24.06
CA TYR A 2 -2.92 -21.13 -23.23
C TYR A 2 -3.58 -20.34 -22.11
N ASP A 3 -3.69 -20.97 -20.95
CA ASP A 3 -4.04 -20.29 -19.72
C ASP A 3 -2.87 -19.35 -19.40
N THR A 4 -3.05 -18.09 -19.79
CA THR A 4 -2.04 -17.06 -19.61
C THR A 4 -2.22 -16.57 -18.19
N LEU A 5 -1.72 -17.35 -17.22
CA LEU A 5 -1.46 -16.86 -15.87
C LEU A 5 -0.42 -15.74 -16.03
N MET A 6 -0.91 -14.53 -16.24
CA MET A 6 -0.08 -13.34 -16.24
C MET A 6 0.74 -13.41 -14.95
N PRO A 7 2.08 -13.30 -15.02
CA PRO A 7 2.85 -13.24 -13.80
C PRO A 7 2.26 -12.10 -13.00
N ALA A 8 1.76 -12.39 -11.79
CA ALA A 8 1.50 -11.35 -10.83
C ALA A 8 2.82 -10.58 -10.78
N GLY A 9 2.81 -9.34 -11.33
CA GLY A 9 3.94 -8.43 -11.17
C GLY A 9 4.27 -8.31 -9.68
N PRO A 10 5.39 -7.69 -9.29
CA PRO A 10 5.71 -7.50 -7.87
C PRO A 10 4.43 -7.04 -7.18
N ALA A 11 3.89 -7.90 -6.31
CA ALA A 11 2.57 -7.69 -5.76
C ALA A 11 2.66 -6.33 -5.08
N ARG A 12 1.87 -5.36 -5.56
CA ARG A 12 1.78 -4.08 -4.86
C ARG A 12 1.53 -4.39 -3.38
N PRO A 13 2.15 -3.64 -2.46
CA PRO A 13 1.94 -3.87 -1.04
C PRO A 13 0.44 -3.88 -0.76
N SER A 14 -0.01 -4.86 0.03
CA SER A 14 -1.37 -4.92 0.54
C SER A 14 -1.70 -3.66 1.34
N ALA A 15 -2.99 -3.39 1.54
CA ALA A 15 -3.42 -2.29 2.38
C ALA A 15 -2.87 -2.41 3.82
N ALA A 16 -2.69 -3.64 4.31
CA ALA A 16 -2.08 -3.89 5.61
C ALA A 16 -0.60 -3.49 5.65
N GLU A 17 0.17 -3.84 4.62
CA GLU A 17 1.60 -3.50 4.53
C GLU A 17 1.82 -1.99 4.39
N ALA A 18 1.01 -1.32 3.55
CA ALA A 18 1.07 0.13 3.41
C ALA A 18 0.72 0.84 4.73
N ASN A 19 -0.30 0.36 5.45
CA ASN A 19 -0.65 0.88 6.77
C ASN A 19 0.47 0.70 7.80
N GLU A 20 1.17 -0.43 7.77
CA GLU A 20 2.28 -0.67 8.69
C GLU A 20 3.46 0.25 8.39
N ALA A 21 3.78 0.46 7.11
CA ALA A 21 4.79 1.44 6.72
C ALA A 21 4.43 2.86 7.19
N ILE A 22 3.14 3.25 7.14
CA ILE A 22 2.67 4.53 7.68
C ILE A 22 2.88 4.60 9.21
N ARG A 23 2.56 3.53 9.95
CA ARG A 23 2.78 3.50 11.41
C ARG A 23 4.25 3.66 11.74
N LEU A 24 5.13 2.90 11.07
CA LEU A 24 6.57 2.99 11.27
C LEU A 24 7.11 4.39 10.93
N LEU A 25 6.60 5.04 9.88
CA LEU A 25 6.98 6.40 9.53
C LEU A 25 6.65 7.38 10.68
N VAL A 26 5.45 7.28 11.25
CA VAL A 26 4.99 8.14 12.34
C VAL A 26 5.72 7.83 13.65
N GLU A 27 5.91 6.56 13.98
CA GLU A 27 6.59 6.11 15.20
C GLU A 27 8.06 6.52 15.24
N ASN A 28 8.74 6.53 14.09
CA ASN A 28 10.14 6.94 13.99
C ASN A 28 10.32 8.47 13.90
N LEU A 29 9.24 9.24 13.79
CA LEU A 29 9.30 10.70 13.72
C LEU A 29 9.60 11.29 15.11
N ALA A 30 10.86 11.28 15.51
CA ALA A 30 11.32 11.72 16.82
C ALA A 30 11.41 13.27 16.95
N GLY A 31 10.35 13.97 16.58
CA GLY A 31 10.29 15.44 16.58
C GLY A 31 11.06 16.08 15.42
N GLU A 32 11.41 15.30 14.40
CA GLU A 32 11.94 15.79 13.12
C GLU A 32 10.83 16.46 12.28
N GLU A 33 11.25 17.12 11.20
CA GLU A 33 10.32 17.68 10.22
C GLU A 33 9.42 16.59 9.62
N TRP A 34 8.12 16.89 9.48
CA TRP A 34 7.14 15.94 8.97
C TRP A 34 7.48 15.52 7.52
N PRO A 35 7.68 14.22 7.24
CA PRO A 35 8.03 13.74 5.91
C PRO A 35 6.79 13.63 5.02
N ALA A 36 6.25 14.78 4.61
CA ALA A 36 4.99 14.89 3.87
C ALA A 36 4.96 14.04 2.60
N GLU A 37 6.01 14.12 1.78
CA GLU A 37 6.09 13.39 0.50
C GLU A 37 6.05 11.87 0.70
N ALA A 38 6.77 11.36 1.70
CA ALA A 38 6.78 9.93 2.00
C ALA A 38 5.42 9.46 2.55
N TYR A 39 4.79 10.28 3.39
CA TYR A 39 3.47 9.98 3.93
C TYR A 39 2.39 9.99 2.84
N GLU A 40 2.39 10.97 1.94
CA GLU A 40 1.45 11.08 0.82
C GLU A 40 1.59 9.88 -0.14
N PHE A 41 2.82 9.48 -0.47
CA PHE A 41 3.06 8.28 -1.28
C PHE A 41 2.46 7.02 -0.64
N LEU A 42 2.66 6.82 0.67
CA LEU A 42 2.11 5.68 1.37
C LEU A 42 0.58 5.72 1.46
N LEU A 43 -0.03 6.90 1.55
CA LEU A 43 -1.49 7.05 1.49
C LEU A 43 -2.06 6.67 0.12
N GLU A 44 -1.38 7.04 -0.96
CA GLU A 44 -1.79 6.65 -2.32
C GLU A 44 -1.72 5.14 -2.51
N GLU A 45 -0.62 4.51 -2.09
CA GLU A 45 -0.44 3.05 -2.14
C GLU A 45 -1.50 2.34 -1.29
N TRP A 46 -1.73 2.81 -0.06
CA TRP A 46 -2.77 2.27 0.81
C TRP A 46 -4.16 2.40 0.19
N ALA A 47 -4.49 3.55 -0.38
CA ALA A 47 -5.80 3.79 -0.99
C ALA A 47 -6.01 2.94 -2.25
N ALA A 48 -4.96 2.75 -3.05
CA ALA A 48 -5.01 1.87 -4.22
C ALA A 48 -5.23 0.41 -3.80
N ALA A 49 -4.47 -0.08 -2.83
CA ALA A 49 -4.60 -1.44 -2.31
C ALA A 49 -5.96 -1.67 -1.64
N SER A 50 -6.42 -0.72 -0.82
CA SER A 50 -7.71 -0.81 -0.12
C SER A 50 -8.89 -0.89 -1.09
N ARG A 51 -8.85 -0.14 -2.20
CA ARG A 51 -9.88 -0.24 -3.24
C ARG A 51 -9.84 -1.59 -3.95
N ALA A 52 -8.65 -2.06 -4.33
CA ALA A 52 -8.50 -3.35 -4.99
C ALA A 52 -8.96 -4.53 -4.10
N GLU A 53 -8.64 -4.48 -2.81
CA GLU A 53 -9.09 -5.48 -1.83
C GLU A 53 -10.61 -5.42 -1.60
N ALA A 54 -11.20 -4.22 -1.54
CA ALA A 54 -12.66 -4.07 -1.44
C ALA A 54 -13.38 -4.62 -2.68
N GLU A 55 -12.89 -4.30 -3.88
CA GLU A 55 -13.40 -4.85 -5.14
C GLU A 55 -13.27 -6.38 -5.18
N ALA A 56 -12.16 -6.93 -4.69
CA ALA A 56 -11.95 -8.38 -4.61
C ALA A 56 -12.87 -9.07 -3.59
N ALA A 57 -13.26 -8.38 -2.50
CA ALA A 57 -14.15 -8.92 -1.48
C ALA A 57 -15.64 -8.91 -1.89
N GLU A 58 -16.00 -8.14 -2.93
CA GLU A 58 -17.35 -8.09 -3.50
C GLU A 58 -17.62 -9.17 -4.57
N LEU A 59 -16.60 -9.93 -4.96
CA LEU A 59 -16.66 -11.02 -5.95
C LEU A 59 -16.89 -12.40 -5.30
#